data_AF-A0A8H5FZY6-F1
#
_entry.id   AF-A0A8H5FZY6-F1
#
_cell.length_a   1.000
_cell.length_b   1.000
_cell.length_c   1.000
_cell.angle_alpha   90.00
_cell.angle_beta   90.00
_cell.angle_gamma   90.00
#
_symmetry.space_group_name_H-M   'P 1'
#
loop_
_entity.id
_entity.type
_entity.pdbx_description
1 polymer ?
#
loop_
_entity_poly.entity_id
_entity_poly.type
_entity_poly.pdbx_seq_one_letter_code
_entity_poly.pdbx_strand_id
1 'polypeptide(L)'
;MQFAANLLSSVILAATLANAFVVPRQAAPGDYSLTFQDLTGAVQGLDFITFALFETTTECTTFCDSVPTCGFANSYHDNNGKNGSPLFTCSLYVGCHNATDATNTGGQTQPDGTVNFISDSNGWCKATTDPTDPTDPTDPTDPTDPTDPTDPTDPTDPTDPTDPTDPTDPTDPTDPTDPTTDPTDPTDPTTGGTDA
;
A
#
# COMPACT_ATOMS: atom_id res chain seq x y z
N MET A 1 8.29 -93.39 0.56
CA MET A 1 7.86 -92.31 -0.34
C MET A 1 8.48 -91.02 0.17
N GLN A 2 9.45 -90.50 -0.59
CA GLN A 2 10.28 -89.33 -0.34
C GLN A 2 9.48 -88.04 -0.50
N PHE A 3 9.84 -86.96 0.22
CA PHE A 3 9.99 -85.55 -0.24
C PHE A 3 10.15 -84.68 1.03
N ALA A 4 11.37 -84.48 1.53
CA ALA A 4 12.35 -83.45 1.14
C ALA A 4 11.94 -82.02 1.56
N ALA A 5 12.63 -81.52 2.59
CA ALA A 5 12.70 -80.12 2.97
C ALA A 5 13.47 -79.32 1.91
N ASN A 6 13.07 -78.06 1.70
CA ASN A 6 13.94 -77.02 1.14
C ASN A 6 13.52 -75.65 1.68
N LEU A 7 14.38 -75.09 2.53
CA LEU A 7 14.53 -73.64 2.72
C LEU A 7 15.45 -73.09 1.62
N LEU A 8 15.28 -71.79 1.33
CA LEU A 8 16.13 -70.81 0.60
C LEU A 8 15.27 -70.10 -0.47
N SER A 9 15.29 -68.81 -0.72
CA SER A 9 15.80 -67.60 -0.05
C SER A 9 15.34 -66.43 -0.93
N SER A 10 14.97 -65.30 -0.31
CA SER A 10 15.05 -63.93 -0.87
C SER A 10 14.10 -63.53 -2.01
N VAL A 11 13.23 -62.53 -1.77
CA VAL A 11 13.44 -61.10 -2.13
C VAL A 11 12.10 -60.33 -1.94
N ILE A 12 12.05 -59.44 -0.94
CA ILE A 12 11.64 -58.01 -0.97
C ILE A 12 10.46 -57.68 -1.95
N LEU A 13 9.30 -57.15 -1.57
CA LEU A 13 9.01 -55.92 -0.80
C LEU A 13 7.51 -55.90 -0.43
N ALA A 14 7.20 -55.21 0.66
CA ALA A 14 5.86 -55.03 1.23
C ALA A 14 4.77 -54.66 0.22
N ALA A 15 3.65 -55.40 0.28
CA ALA A 15 2.37 -54.94 -0.22
C ALA A 15 1.84 -53.83 0.70
N THR A 16 2.24 -52.59 0.44
CA THR A 16 1.48 -51.41 0.82
C THR A 16 1.06 -50.70 -0.45
N LEU A 17 0.04 -51.24 -1.12
CA LEU A 17 -0.81 -50.40 -1.96
C LEU A 17 -1.56 -49.49 -1.00
N ALA A 18 -0.96 -48.33 -0.69
CA ALA A 18 -1.73 -47.18 -0.30
C ALA A 18 -2.71 -46.94 -1.45
N ASN A 19 -3.97 -47.34 -1.26
CA ASN A 19 -5.07 -46.81 -2.04
C ASN A 19 -5.09 -45.30 -1.74
N ALA A 20 -4.27 -44.55 -2.46
CA ALA A 20 -4.57 -43.16 -2.73
C ALA A 20 -5.90 -43.22 -3.48
N PHE A 21 -6.99 -43.00 -2.74
CA PHE A 21 -8.24 -42.57 -3.31
C PHE A 21 -7.94 -41.21 -3.91
N VAL A 22 -7.37 -41.22 -5.12
CA VAL A 22 -7.20 -40.02 -5.92
C VAL A 22 -8.62 -39.69 -6.36
N VAL A 23 -9.33 -38.93 -5.51
CA VAL A 23 -10.50 -38.17 -5.95
C VAL A 23 -10.04 -37.48 -7.23
N PRO A 24 -10.72 -37.69 -8.39
CA PRO A 24 -10.29 -37.07 -9.63
C PRO A 24 -10.16 -35.57 -9.35
N ARG A 25 -8.91 -35.09 -9.41
CA ARG A 25 -8.57 -33.68 -9.19
C ARG A 25 -9.54 -32.86 -10.01
N GLN A 26 -10.45 -32.12 -9.36
CA GLN A 26 -11.40 -31.28 -10.08
C GLN A 26 -10.57 -30.33 -10.92
N ALA A 27 -10.72 -30.41 -12.25
CA ALA A 27 -10.00 -29.53 -13.16
C ALA A 27 -10.39 -28.09 -12.80
N ALA A 28 -9.40 -27.20 -12.73
CA ALA A 28 -9.67 -25.82 -12.36
C ALA A 28 -10.54 -25.15 -13.44
N PRO A 29 -11.63 -24.45 -13.08
CA PRO A 29 -12.44 -23.73 -14.06
C PRO A 29 -11.70 -22.51 -14.61
N GLY A 30 -11.65 -22.30 -15.92
CA GLY A 30 -11.14 -21.07 -16.52
C GLY A 30 -9.71 -20.68 -16.10
N ASP A 31 -9.50 -19.41 -15.79
CA ASP A 31 -8.20 -18.83 -15.37
C ASP A 31 -7.87 -19.08 -13.89
N TYR A 32 -8.41 -20.15 -13.29
CA TYR A 32 -8.20 -20.45 -11.89
C TYR A 32 -7.22 -21.61 -11.70
N SER A 33 -6.57 -21.65 -10.54
CA SER A 33 -5.73 -22.76 -10.08
C SER A 33 -6.26 -23.33 -8.77
N LEU A 34 -6.53 -24.63 -8.75
CA LEU A 34 -6.94 -25.35 -7.53
C LEU A 34 -5.79 -25.35 -6.50
N THR A 35 -6.05 -24.84 -5.31
CA THR A 35 -5.09 -24.72 -4.21
C THR A 35 -5.26 -25.80 -3.14
N PHE A 36 -6.50 -26.19 -2.88
CA PHE A 36 -6.85 -27.32 -2.01
C PHE A 36 -8.22 -27.88 -2.40
N GLN A 37 -8.47 -29.13 -2.02
CA GLN A 37 -9.72 -29.82 -2.27
C GLN A 37 -10.12 -30.70 -1.09
N ASP A 38 -11.43 -30.94 -0.98
CA ASP A 38 -12.07 -31.90 -0.09
C ASP A 38 -11.69 -31.71 1.39
N LEU A 39 -11.51 -30.46 1.82
CA LEU A 39 -11.19 -30.15 3.21
C LEU A 39 -12.45 -30.05 4.07
N THR A 40 -12.30 -30.40 5.34
CA THR A 40 -13.31 -30.23 6.40
C THR A 40 -13.15 -28.89 7.10
N GLY A 41 -13.00 -27.82 6.31
CA GLY A 41 -12.83 -26.45 6.79
C GLY A 41 -12.90 -25.43 5.66
N ALA A 42 -13.62 -24.35 5.88
CA ALA A 42 -13.62 -23.18 5.01
C ALA A 42 -12.45 -22.26 5.35
N VAL A 43 -12.06 -21.42 4.39
CA VAL A 43 -11.05 -20.39 4.64
C VAL A 43 -11.51 -19.45 5.74
N GLN A 44 -10.58 -19.09 6.62
CA GLN A 44 -10.73 -18.01 7.57
C GLN A 44 -9.65 -16.96 7.27
N GLY A 45 -10.05 -15.88 6.59
CA GLY A 45 -9.18 -14.78 6.18
C GLY A 45 -9.76 -13.43 6.58
N LEU A 46 -8.89 -12.43 6.80
CA LEU A 46 -9.30 -11.06 7.15
C LEU A 46 -9.70 -10.24 5.91
N ASP A 47 -9.31 -10.69 4.73
CA ASP A 47 -9.56 -10.13 3.41
C ASP A 47 -10.80 -10.74 2.74
N PHE A 48 -11.70 -11.30 3.56
CA PHE A 48 -13.02 -11.74 3.13
C PHE A 48 -13.80 -10.57 2.49
N ILE A 49 -14.39 -10.84 1.32
CA ILE A 49 -15.19 -9.86 0.58
C ILE A 49 -16.68 -10.11 0.84
N THR A 50 -17.17 -11.27 0.41
CA THR A 50 -18.60 -11.60 0.42
C THR A 50 -18.81 -13.10 0.21
N PHE A 51 -20.06 -13.56 0.34
CA PHE A 51 -20.45 -14.91 0.00
C PHE A 51 -21.78 -14.96 -0.77
N ALA A 52 -21.98 -16.03 -1.53
CA ALA A 52 -23.25 -16.37 -2.17
C ALA A 52 -23.42 -17.91 -2.26
N LEU A 53 -24.61 -18.37 -2.64
CA LEU A 53 -24.93 -19.80 -2.75
C LEU A 53 -25.05 -20.23 -4.21
N PHE A 54 -24.46 -21.37 -4.57
CA PHE A 54 -24.45 -21.89 -5.93
C PHE A 54 -24.59 -23.42 -5.97
N GLU A 55 -24.97 -23.95 -7.13
CA GLU A 55 -25.09 -25.40 -7.34
C GLU A 55 -23.75 -26.03 -7.73
N THR A 56 -22.85 -25.24 -8.32
CA THR A 56 -21.58 -25.73 -8.83
C THR A 56 -20.38 -24.87 -8.45
N THR A 57 -19.21 -25.48 -8.47
CA THR A 57 -17.92 -24.80 -8.24
C THR A 57 -17.57 -23.82 -9.36
N THR A 58 -17.99 -24.11 -10.61
CA THR A 58 -17.84 -23.20 -11.76
C THR A 58 -18.65 -21.92 -11.59
N GLU A 59 -19.86 -22.00 -11.04
CA GLU A 59 -20.65 -20.80 -10.73
C GLU A 59 -19.97 -19.96 -9.63
N CYS A 60 -19.34 -20.61 -8.65
CA CYS A 60 -18.56 -19.93 -7.61
C CYS A 60 -17.37 -19.14 -8.20
N THR A 61 -16.60 -19.72 -9.13
CA THR A 61 -15.52 -18.98 -9.80
C THR A 61 -16.05 -17.89 -10.73
N THR A 62 -17.18 -18.12 -11.41
CA THR A 62 -17.86 -17.09 -12.23
C THR A 62 -18.33 -15.91 -11.37
N PHE A 63 -18.78 -16.18 -10.14
CA PHE A 63 -19.12 -15.15 -9.18
C PHE A 63 -17.88 -14.33 -8.78
N CYS A 64 -16.74 -14.98 -8.53
CA CYS A 64 -15.48 -14.29 -8.32
C CYS A 64 -15.09 -13.41 -9.52
N ASP A 65 -15.34 -13.87 -10.75
CA ASP A 65 -15.09 -13.05 -11.95
C ASP A 65 -15.95 -11.79 -12.03
N SER A 66 -17.17 -11.83 -11.49
CA SER A 66 -18.05 -10.66 -11.41
C SER A 66 -17.61 -9.61 -10.37
N VAL A 67 -16.68 -9.97 -9.48
CA VAL A 67 -16.19 -9.11 -8.40
C VAL A 67 -14.77 -8.64 -8.72
N PRO A 68 -14.55 -7.37 -9.11
CA PRO A 68 -13.24 -6.90 -9.61
C PRO A 68 -12.07 -7.11 -8.67
N THR A 69 -12.30 -7.12 -7.35
CA THR A 69 -11.27 -7.30 -6.32
C THR A 69 -11.11 -8.76 -5.88
N CYS A 70 -11.84 -9.71 -6.46
CA CYS A 70 -11.76 -11.10 -6.06
C CYS A 70 -10.52 -11.77 -6.66
N GLY A 71 -9.61 -12.21 -5.80
CA GLY A 71 -8.44 -13.02 -6.17
C GLY A 71 -8.58 -14.50 -5.82
N PHE A 72 -9.60 -14.86 -5.04
CA PHE A 72 -9.78 -16.23 -4.57
C PHE A 72 -11.24 -16.58 -4.28
N ALA A 73 -11.62 -17.79 -4.67
CA ALA A 73 -12.93 -18.37 -4.41
C ALA A 73 -12.78 -19.66 -3.58
N ASN A 74 -13.51 -19.78 -2.49
CA ASN A 74 -13.64 -21.02 -1.71
C ASN A 74 -15.09 -21.48 -1.70
N SER A 75 -15.36 -22.61 -2.35
CA SER A 75 -16.66 -23.28 -2.26
C SER A 75 -16.63 -24.35 -1.19
N TYR A 76 -17.71 -24.48 -0.43
CA TYR A 76 -17.85 -25.55 0.57
C TYR A 76 -19.32 -25.80 0.89
N HIS A 77 -19.63 -26.99 1.42
CA HIS A 77 -20.94 -27.27 2.01
C HIS A 77 -20.95 -26.87 3.47
N ASP A 78 -21.97 -26.10 3.86
CA ASP A 78 -22.30 -25.82 5.26
C ASP A 78 -23.42 -26.78 5.69
N ASN A 79 -23.02 -27.99 6.10
CA ASN A 79 -23.95 -29.06 6.43
C ASN A 79 -24.74 -28.71 7.69
N ASN A 80 -26.06 -28.91 7.64
CA ASN A 80 -27.02 -28.47 8.67
C ASN A 80 -27.10 -26.94 8.87
N GLY A 81 -26.25 -26.18 8.18
CA GLY A 81 -26.37 -24.73 8.09
C GLY A 81 -27.43 -24.29 7.08
N LYS A 82 -27.62 -22.97 7.00
CA LYS A 82 -28.42 -22.30 5.95
C LYS A 82 -29.83 -22.88 5.73
N ASN A 83 -30.55 -23.24 6.79
CA ASN A 83 -31.88 -23.87 6.72
C ASN A 83 -31.91 -25.15 5.87
N GLY A 84 -30.80 -25.91 5.82
CA GLY A 84 -30.70 -27.17 5.08
C GLY A 84 -30.54 -27.01 3.57
N SER A 85 -30.09 -25.84 3.09
CA SER A 85 -29.78 -25.65 1.68
C SER A 85 -28.71 -26.65 1.22
N PRO A 86 -28.93 -27.36 0.10
CA PRO A 86 -27.92 -28.27 -0.46
C PRO A 86 -26.86 -27.54 -1.29
N LEU A 87 -26.94 -26.22 -1.39
CA LEU A 87 -26.06 -25.41 -2.23
C LEU A 87 -24.68 -25.25 -1.59
N PHE A 88 -23.66 -25.12 -2.43
CA PHE A 88 -22.34 -24.68 -1.98
C PHE A 88 -22.44 -23.23 -1.50
N THR A 89 -21.83 -22.95 -0.36
CA THR A 89 -21.44 -21.57 -0.02
C THR A 89 -20.16 -21.25 -0.76
N CYS A 90 -20.18 -20.19 -1.56
CA CYS A 90 -19.00 -19.63 -2.22
C CYS A 90 -18.58 -18.37 -1.49
N SER A 91 -17.42 -18.40 -0.83
CA SER A 91 -16.82 -17.25 -0.15
C SER A 91 -15.68 -16.68 -0.99
N LEU A 92 -15.67 -15.36 -1.16
CA LEU A 92 -14.70 -14.64 -1.97
C LEU A 92 -13.73 -13.85 -1.10
N TYR A 93 -12.47 -13.81 -1.54
CA TYR A 93 -11.37 -13.13 -0.84
C TYR A 93 -10.55 -12.29 -1.83
N VAL A 94 -9.86 -11.28 -1.31
CA VAL A 94 -8.98 -10.43 -2.12
C VAL A 94 -7.72 -11.20 -2.52
N GLY A 95 -7.07 -11.86 -1.58
CA GLY A 95 -5.83 -12.58 -1.78
C GLY A 95 -6.04 -14.07 -2.04
N CYS A 96 -5.04 -14.69 -2.68
CA CYS A 96 -4.95 -16.13 -2.82
C CYS A 96 -4.69 -16.79 -1.46
N HIS A 97 -5.47 -17.82 -1.13
CA HIS A 97 -5.34 -18.60 0.10
C HIS A 97 -4.90 -20.05 -0.19
N ASN A 98 -4.50 -20.76 0.86
CA ASN A 98 -4.12 -22.16 0.75
C ASN A 98 -4.73 -23.03 1.87
N ALA A 99 -4.42 -24.33 1.85
CA ALA A 99 -4.99 -25.31 2.79
C ALA A 99 -4.77 -24.95 4.27
N THR A 100 -3.71 -24.21 4.63
CA THR A 100 -3.47 -23.78 6.02
C THR A 100 -4.51 -22.80 6.53
N ASP A 101 -5.17 -22.08 5.64
CA ASP A 101 -6.16 -21.05 5.99
C ASP A 101 -7.55 -21.67 6.15
N ALA A 102 -7.75 -22.91 5.70
CA ALA A 102 -9.00 -23.67 5.76
C ALA A 102 -9.29 -24.21 7.17
N THR A 103 -9.33 -23.30 8.15
CA THR A 103 -9.43 -23.59 9.58
C THR A 103 -10.84 -23.41 10.15
N ASN A 104 -11.76 -22.80 9.40
CA ASN A 104 -13.15 -22.69 9.81
C ASN A 104 -13.89 -24.01 9.57
N THR A 105 -13.82 -24.91 10.53
CA THR A 105 -14.44 -26.25 10.46
C THR A 105 -15.97 -26.24 10.61
N GLY A 106 -16.56 -25.08 10.94
CA GLY A 106 -17.89 -25.03 11.55
C GLY A 106 -17.85 -25.47 13.01
N GLY A 107 -18.97 -25.97 13.53
CA GLY A 107 -19.11 -26.49 14.90
C GLY A 107 -20.21 -25.79 15.72
N GLN A 108 -21.05 -24.97 15.09
CA GLN A 108 -22.12 -24.27 15.80
C GLN A 108 -23.32 -25.20 16.03
N THR A 109 -23.67 -25.42 17.30
CA THR A 109 -24.91 -26.11 17.68
C THR A 109 -26.12 -25.27 17.30
N GLN A 110 -27.04 -25.86 16.56
CA GLN A 110 -28.29 -25.24 16.13
C GLN A 110 -29.39 -25.38 17.19
N PRO A 111 -30.46 -24.56 17.13
CA PRO A 111 -31.59 -24.67 18.05
C PRO A 111 -32.29 -26.04 18.05
N ASP A 112 -32.16 -26.81 16.96
CA ASP A 112 -32.69 -28.17 16.84
C ASP A 112 -31.76 -29.26 17.41
N GLY A 113 -30.61 -28.87 17.97
CA GLY A 113 -29.60 -29.77 18.55
C GLY A 113 -28.63 -30.38 17.54
N THR A 114 -28.78 -30.10 16.24
CA THR A 114 -27.78 -30.49 15.23
C THR A 114 -26.53 -29.61 15.33
N VAL A 115 -25.43 -30.07 14.76
CA VAL A 115 -24.16 -29.31 14.69
C VAL A 115 -23.88 -29.00 13.24
N ASN A 116 -23.59 -27.74 12.93
CA ASN A 116 -23.13 -27.35 11.60
C ASN A 116 -21.67 -27.71 11.42
N PHE A 117 -21.29 -28.19 10.25
CA PHE A 117 -19.89 -28.48 9.94
C PHE A 117 -19.62 -28.29 8.45
N ILE A 118 -18.36 -27.99 8.13
CA ILE A 118 -17.93 -27.76 6.76
C ILE A 118 -17.44 -29.07 6.11
N SER A 119 -17.88 -29.33 4.89
CA SER A 119 -17.34 -30.40 4.02
C SER A 119 -17.09 -29.91 2.60
N ASP A 120 -16.37 -30.74 1.83
CA ASP A 120 -16.13 -30.55 0.39
C ASP A 120 -15.60 -29.15 0.07
N SER A 121 -14.73 -28.64 0.96
CA SER A 121 -14.16 -27.32 0.82
C SER A 121 -13.03 -27.34 -0.20
N ASN A 122 -13.24 -26.57 -1.26
CA ASN A 122 -12.32 -26.44 -2.39
C ASN A 122 -11.95 -24.97 -2.57
N GLY A 123 -10.68 -24.71 -2.83
CA GLY A 123 -10.15 -23.35 -2.96
C GLY A 123 -9.49 -23.14 -4.32
N TRP A 124 -9.80 -22.03 -4.97
CA TRP A 124 -9.25 -21.65 -6.27
C TRP A 124 -8.70 -20.24 -6.26
N CYS A 125 -7.41 -20.11 -6.57
CA CYS A 125 -6.81 -18.81 -6.82
C CYS A 125 -7.04 -18.41 -8.26
N LYS A 126 -7.51 -17.18 -8.46
CA LYS A 126 -7.60 -16.57 -9.77
C LYS A 126 -6.19 -16.26 -10.24
N ALA A 127 -5.88 -16.57 -11.50
CA ALA A 127 -4.64 -16.12 -12.12
C ALA A 127 -4.67 -14.59 -12.08
N THR A 128 -3.72 -14.02 -11.35
CA THR A 128 -3.46 -12.60 -11.46
C THR A 128 -2.89 -12.40 -12.85
N THR A 129 -3.62 -11.72 -13.74
CA THR A 129 -2.96 -10.95 -14.78
C THR A 129 -2.22 -9.86 -14.03
N ASP A 130 -1.05 -10.18 -13.51
CA ASP A 130 -0.09 -9.14 -13.16
C ASP A 130 0.02 -8.34 -14.45
N PRO A 131 -0.33 -7.03 -14.48
CA PRO A 131 0.06 -6.24 -15.62
C PRO A 131 1.56 -6.50 -15.75
N THR A 132 2.00 -7.08 -16.87
CA THR A 132 3.43 -7.23 -17.15
C THR A 132 4.05 -5.90 -16.77
N ASP A 133 4.93 -5.92 -15.77
CA ASP A 133 5.63 -4.74 -15.29
C ASP A 133 6.12 -4.03 -16.56
N PRO A 134 5.73 -2.76 -16.82
CA PRO A 134 6.12 -2.09 -18.04
C PRO A 134 7.63 -2.28 -18.19
N THR A 135 8.06 -2.74 -19.36
CA THR A 135 9.48 -2.92 -19.65
C THR A 135 10.19 -1.65 -19.20
N ASP A 136 11.18 -1.81 -18.32
CA ASP A 136 11.95 -0.69 -17.77
C ASP A 136 12.38 0.19 -18.96
N PRO A 137 12.05 1.50 -18.97
CA PRO A 137 12.41 2.36 -20.08
C PRO A 137 13.91 2.27 -20.31
N THR A 138 14.31 2.16 -21.57
CA THR A 138 15.72 2.20 -21.95
C THR A 138 16.36 3.45 -21.34
N ASP A 139 17.50 3.28 -20.66
CA ASP A 139 18.24 4.40 -20.08
C ASP A 139 18.41 5.51 -21.14
N PRO A 140 18.12 6.78 -20.81
CA PRO A 140 18.31 7.87 -21.74
C PRO A 140 19.78 7.93 -22.15
N THR A 141 20.04 8.19 -23.44
CA THR A 141 21.38 8.47 -23.92
C THR A 141 21.97 9.64 -23.14
N ASP A 142 23.23 9.51 -22.69
CA ASP A 142 23.94 10.60 -22.00
C ASP A 142 23.84 11.90 -22.83
N PRO A 143 23.52 13.04 -22.21
CA PRO A 143 23.49 14.32 -22.90
C PRO A 143 24.87 14.61 -23.50
N THR A 144 24.87 15.21 -24.68
CA THR A 144 26.11 15.71 -25.29
C THR A 144 26.68 16.82 -24.43
N ASP A 145 28.00 16.83 -24.20
CA ASP A 145 28.66 17.89 -23.44
C ASP A 145 28.30 19.27 -24.03
N PRO A 146 27.98 20.26 -23.19
CA PRO A 146 27.69 21.61 -23.65
C PRO A 146 28.90 22.18 -24.38
N THR A 147 28.65 22.96 -25.43
CA THR A 147 29.71 23.71 -26.11
C THR A 147 30.29 24.74 -25.14
N ASP A 148 31.61 24.91 -25.12
CA ASP A 148 32.27 25.93 -24.30
C ASP A 148 31.68 27.32 -24.58
N PRO A 149 31.42 28.13 -23.54
CA PRO A 149 30.92 29.49 -23.72
C PRO A 149 31.94 30.32 -24.50
N THR A 150 31.44 31.21 -25.36
CA THR A 150 32.26 32.23 -26.02
C THR A 150 32.89 33.16 -24.98
N ASP A 151 34.16 33.51 -25.18
CA ASP A 151 34.84 34.49 -24.33
C ASP A 151 34.06 35.82 -24.27
N PRO A 152 33.95 36.44 -23.07
CA PRO A 152 33.29 37.73 -22.93
C PRO A 152 34.03 38.80 -23.75
N THR A 153 33.26 39.74 -24.28
CA THR A 153 33.82 40.93 -24.94
C THR A 153 34.47 41.83 -23.90
N ASP A 154 35.64 42.40 -24.21
CA ASP A 154 36.31 43.33 -23.31
C ASP A 154 35.40 44.53 -22.96
N PRO A 155 35.41 44.99 -21.69
CA PRO A 155 34.62 46.13 -21.28
C PRO A 155 35.07 47.39 -22.02
N THR A 156 34.11 48.28 -22.30
CA THR A 156 34.40 49.59 -22.87
C THR A 156 35.08 50.46 -21.81
N ASP A 157 36.10 51.23 -22.20
CA ASP A 157 36.78 52.15 -21.28
C ASP A 157 35.78 53.17 -20.67
N PRO A 158 35.94 53.51 -19.37
CA PRO A 158 35.08 54.49 -18.73
C PRO A 158 35.24 55.87 -19.36
N THR A 159 34.16 56.64 -19.35
CA THR A 159 34.18 58.04 -19.79
C THR A 159 34.92 58.89 -18.74
N ASP A 160 35.74 59.83 -19.18
CA ASP A 160 36.44 60.75 -18.27
C ASP A 160 35.45 61.56 -17.41
N PRO A 161 35.77 61.82 -16.13
CA PRO A 161 34.92 62.61 -15.26
C PRO A 161 34.80 64.05 -15.76
N THR A 162 33.66 64.68 -15.47
CA THR A 162 33.45 66.11 -15.72
C THR A 162 34.22 66.95 -14.70
N ASP A 163 34.81 68.07 -15.15
CA ASP A 163 35.50 69.00 -14.27
C ASP A 163 34.56 69.58 -13.20
N PRO A 164 35.05 69.80 -11.97
CA PRO A 164 34.25 70.40 -10.90
C PRO A 164 33.87 71.84 -11.24
N THR A 165 32.72 72.26 -10.72
CA THR A 165 32.28 73.67 -10.81
C THR A 165 33.04 74.53 -9.81
N ASP A 166 33.37 75.76 -10.22
CA ASP A 166 34.05 76.73 -9.35
C ASP A 166 33.19 77.08 -8.12
N PRO A 167 33.81 77.30 -6.93
CA PRO A 167 33.10 77.68 -5.73
C PRO A 167 32.46 79.07 -5.87
N THR A 168 31.37 79.28 -5.14
CA THR A 168 30.69 80.59 -5.04
C THR A 168 31.45 81.51 -4.07
N ASP A 169 31.52 82.79 -4.42
CA ASP A 169 32.12 83.81 -3.55
C ASP A 169 31.34 84.00 -2.24
N PRO A 170 32.03 84.26 -1.10
CA PRO A 170 31.38 84.45 0.19
C PRO A 170 30.57 85.75 0.23
N THR A 171 29.46 85.74 0.99
CA THR A 171 28.67 86.94 1.28
C THR A 171 29.36 87.86 2.28
N ASP A 172 29.23 89.17 2.06
CA ASP A 172 29.76 90.21 2.96
C ASP A 172 29.09 90.18 4.35
N PRO A 173 29.83 90.54 5.42
CA PRO A 173 29.32 90.54 6.78
C PRO A 173 28.29 91.66 7.01
N THR A 174 27.38 91.42 7.96
CA THR A 174 26.36 92.39 8.39
C THR A 174 26.89 93.34 9.46
N ASP A 175 26.46 94.60 9.41
CA ASP A 175 26.87 95.64 10.36
C ASP A 175 26.28 95.42 11.78
N PRO A 176 27.00 95.79 12.86
CA PRO A 176 26.56 95.59 14.23
C PRO A 176 25.44 96.53 14.66
N THR A 177 24.58 96.06 15.57
CA THR A 177 23.43 96.80 16.14
C THR A 177 23.83 97.52 17.45
N ASP A 178 23.31 98.74 17.67
CA ASP A 178 23.62 99.62 18.80
C ASP A 178 22.88 99.20 20.11
N PRO A 179 23.52 99.16 21.29
CA PRO A 179 22.89 98.65 22.52
C PRO A 179 21.86 99.61 23.16
N THR A 180 20.71 99.05 23.54
CA THR A 180 19.63 99.73 24.28
C THR A 180 19.29 98.97 25.57
N THR A 181 19.89 99.32 26.71
CA THR A 181 19.32 98.94 28.02
C THR A 181 19.63 100.00 29.08
N ASP A 182 18.56 100.49 29.72
CA ASP A 182 18.51 101.33 30.93
C ASP A 182 18.14 100.39 32.11
N PRO A 183 18.73 100.51 33.32
CA PRO A 183 18.64 99.48 34.34
C PRO A 183 17.31 99.52 35.12
N THR A 184 16.67 98.36 35.27
CA THR A 184 15.49 98.17 36.12
C THR A 184 15.85 97.79 37.55
N ASP A 185 15.09 98.36 38.49
CA ASP A 185 15.19 98.26 39.96
C ASP A 185 14.58 96.93 40.50
N PRO A 186 15.09 96.31 41.59
CA PRO A 186 14.69 94.98 42.01
C PRO A 186 13.68 94.97 43.18
N THR A 187 12.75 94.02 43.17
CA THR A 187 12.01 93.55 44.37
C THR A 187 11.78 92.04 44.23
N ASP A 188 12.44 91.20 45.02
CA ASP A 188 12.20 90.72 46.41
C ASP A 188 11.38 89.41 46.44
N PRO A 189 11.92 88.28 46.96
CA PRO A 189 11.35 86.95 46.74
C PRO A 189 10.54 86.46 47.95
N THR A 190 9.56 85.58 47.70
CA THR A 190 8.89 84.83 48.79
C THR A 190 8.58 83.40 48.36
N THR A 191 9.47 82.51 48.82
CA THR A 191 9.28 81.22 49.51
C THR A 191 8.14 80.24 49.17
N GLY A 192 8.58 78.97 49.07
CA GLY A 192 7.94 77.79 49.69
C GLY A 192 7.09 76.97 48.72
N GLY A 193 7.15 75.63 48.66
CA GLY A 193 7.81 74.55 49.40
C GLY A 193 7.46 73.26 48.62
N THR A 194 8.40 72.38 48.33
CA THR A 194 8.74 71.13 49.05
C THR A 194 7.69 70.01 49.05
N ASP A 195 8.22 68.81 48.76
CA ASP A 195 7.73 67.45 49.02
C ASP A 195 6.75 66.87 47.99
N ALA A 196 6.89 65.63 47.50
CA ALA A 196 7.88 64.56 47.67
C ALA A 196 7.71 63.58 46.48
#